data_AF-A0A1S2IQ97-F1
#
_entry.id   AF-A0A1S2IQ97-F1
#
_cell.length_a   1.000
_cell.length_b   1.000
_cell.length_c   1.000
_cell.angle_alpha   90.00
_cell.angle_beta   90.00
_cell.angle_gamma   90.00
#
_symmetry.space_group_name_H-M   'P 1'
#
loop_
_entity.id
_entity.type
_entity.pdbx_description
1 polymer ?
#
loop_
_entity_poly.entity_id
_entity_poly.type
_entity_poly.pdbx_seq_one_letter_code
_entity_poly.pdbx_strand_id
1 'polypeptide(L)'
;MQANIRSVTVQGEEQDRDADLDRVQQFEVLTDSGHRYLVVLQGPPDGSRSDWDVTSSEDGRLVGHVHLLGAGMPGATTYRFKKAGAIFSGGKQMDLWNAVQSLLQ
;
A
#
# COMPACT_ATOMS: atom_id res chain seq x y z
N MET A 1 -16.82 1.47 -7.80
CA MET A 1 -16.60 2.28 -6.58
C MET A 1 -15.19 1.95 -6.09
N GLN A 2 -14.58 2.77 -5.24
CA GLN A 2 -13.26 2.48 -4.68
C GLN A 2 -13.48 1.92 -3.28
N ALA A 3 -13.02 0.71 -2.99
CA ALA A 3 -13.15 0.12 -1.67
C ALA A 3 -12.34 0.90 -0.62
N ASN A 4 -12.97 1.16 0.51
CA ASN A 4 -12.30 1.73 1.68
C ASN A 4 -11.57 0.63 2.44
N ILE A 5 -10.43 0.99 3.02
CA ILE A 5 -9.72 0.13 3.97
C ILE A 5 -10.51 0.14 5.28
N ARG A 6 -10.90 -1.05 5.73
CA ARG A 6 -11.55 -1.28 7.02
C ARG A 6 -10.52 -1.40 8.13
N SER A 7 -9.49 -2.22 7.91
CA SER A 7 -8.41 -2.43 8.88
C SER A 7 -7.11 -2.81 8.18
N VAL A 8 -6.00 -2.52 8.84
CA VAL A 8 -4.66 -2.93 8.44
C VAL A 8 -4.08 -3.78 9.56
N THR A 9 -3.47 -4.91 9.21
CA THR A 9 -2.91 -5.84 10.18
C THR A 9 -1.43 -6.08 9.88
N VAL A 10 -0.57 -5.92 10.89
CA VAL A 10 0.86 -6.21 10.82
C VAL A 10 1.13 -7.37 11.75
N GLN A 11 1.63 -8.50 11.21
CA GLN A 11 1.96 -9.69 12.00
C GLN A 11 0.80 -10.18 12.91
N GLY A 12 -0.45 -10.02 12.48
CA GLY A 12 -1.65 -10.40 13.25
C GLY A 12 -2.20 -9.32 14.18
N GLU A 13 -1.54 -8.16 14.31
CA GLU A 13 -2.01 -7.03 15.13
C GLU A 13 -2.59 -5.91 14.26
N GLU A 14 -3.82 -5.48 14.59
CA GLU A 14 -4.46 -4.34 13.93
C GLU A 14 -3.70 -3.05 14.24
N GLN A 15 -3.41 -2.26 13.19
CA GLN A 15 -2.68 -1.01 13.28
C GLN A 15 -3.62 0.19 13.14
N ASP A 16 -3.26 1.27 13.82
CA ASP A 16 -3.92 2.57 13.66
C ASP A 16 -3.60 3.19 12.30
N ARG A 17 -4.49 4.06 11.81
CA ARG A 17 -4.34 4.82 10.56
C ARG A 17 -3.14 5.75 10.55
N ASP A 18 -2.70 6.19 11.71
CA ASP A 18 -1.52 7.04 11.84
C ASP A 18 -0.23 6.21 12.08
N ALA A 19 -0.30 4.88 12.06
CA ALA A 19 0.87 4.02 12.26
C ALA A 19 1.86 4.14 11.09
N ASP A 20 3.13 4.35 11.41
CA ASP A 20 4.21 4.36 10.42
C ASP A 20 4.50 2.94 9.94
N LEU A 21 4.04 2.64 8.72
CA LEU A 21 4.24 1.34 8.05
C LEU A 21 5.43 1.35 7.09
N ASP A 22 6.19 2.44 6.97
CA ASP A 22 7.22 2.58 5.93
C ASP A 22 8.37 1.57 6.05
N ARG A 23 8.56 1.01 7.25
CA ARG A 23 9.59 0.02 7.57
C ARG A 23 9.04 -1.39 7.78
N VAL A 24 7.74 -1.55 7.66
CA VAL A 24 7.10 -2.86 7.81
C VAL A 24 7.28 -3.66 6.53
N GLN A 25 7.87 -4.85 6.66
CA GLN A 25 8.19 -5.70 5.51
C GLN A 25 6.93 -6.22 4.80
N GLN A 26 5.87 -6.50 5.56
CA GLN A 26 4.60 -6.91 5.00
C GLN A 26 3.45 -6.58 5.94
N PHE A 27 2.29 -6.25 5.38
CA PHE A 27 1.06 -6.04 6.12
C PHE A 27 -0.16 -6.44 5.29
N GLU A 28 -1.23 -6.81 5.99
CA GLU A 28 -2.49 -7.21 5.40
C GLU A 28 -3.49 -6.05 5.46
N VAL A 29 -4.32 -5.95 4.43
CA VAL A 29 -5.37 -4.93 4.32
C VAL A 29 -6.70 -5.63 4.11
N LEU A 30 -7.69 -5.31 4.93
CA LEU A 30 -9.07 -5.74 4.77
C LEU A 30 -9.91 -4.55 4.30
N THR A 31 -10.72 -4.73 3.27
CA THR A 31 -11.67 -3.71 2.82
C THR A 31 -13.04 -3.84 3.49
N ASP A 32 -13.83 -2.78 3.43
CA ASP A 32 -15.24 -2.81 3.86
C ASP A 32 -16.09 -3.81 3.07
N SER A 33 -15.70 -4.12 1.83
CA SER A 33 -16.31 -5.15 0.99
C SER A 33 -15.90 -6.58 1.35
N GLY A 34 -14.98 -6.75 2.31
CA GLY A 34 -14.52 -8.04 2.80
C GLY A 34 -13.34 -8.65 2.04
N HIS A 35 -12.78 -7.95 1.05
CA HIS A 35 -11.61 -8.42 0.30
C HIS A 35 -10.33 -8.20 1.10
N ARG A 36 -9.40 -9.15 0.96
CA ARG A 36 -8.09 -9.12 1.64
C ARG A 36 -6.97 -8.96 0.64
N TYR A 37 -6.01 -8.12 1.00
CA TYR A 37 -4.83 -7.86 0.20
C TYR A 37 -3.59 -7.97 1.08
N LEU A 38 -2.51 -8.47 0.49
CA LEU A 38 -1.19 -8.49 1.09
C LEU A 38 -0.35 -7.39 0.44
N VAL A 39 0.24 -6.55 1.26
CA VAL A 39 1.19 -5.52 0.84
C VAL A 39 2.57 -5.93 1.28
N VAL A 40 3.50 -6.08 0.34
CA VAL A 40 4.86 -6.57 0.61
C VAL A 40 5.87 -5.55 0.13
N LEU A 41 6.75 -5.12 1.03
CA LEU A 41 7.91 -4.29 0.70
C LEU A 41 8.89 -5.11 -0.15
N GLN A 42 9.19 -4.61 -1.33
CA GLN A 42 10.20 -5.11 -2.24
C GLN A 42 11.54 -4.49 -1.88
N GLY A 43 12.50 -5.33 -1.49
CA GLY A 43 13.86 -4.91 -1.16
C GLY A 43 14.13 -4.74 0.34
N PRO A 44 15.37 -4.39 0.72
CA PRO A 44 15.76 -4.31 2.11
C PRO A 44 15.13 -3.08 2.79
N PRO A 45 14.70 -3.20 4.06
CA PRO A 45 14.01 -2.12 4.79
C PRO A 45 14.90 -0.93 5.17
N ASP A 46 16.17 -0.90 4.74
CA ASP A 46 17.24 -0.07 5.30
C ASP A 46 17.74 1.11 4.42
N GLY A 47 17.01 1.50 3.36
CA GLY A 47 16.99 2.92 3.00
C GLY A 47 17.33 3.36 1.58
N SER A 48 16.67 2.80 0.57
CA SER A 48 16.47 3.55 -0.67
C SER A 48 15.13 3.20 -1.29
N ARG A 49 14.24 4.19 -1.41
CA ARG A 49 12.95 4.13 -2.13
C ARG A 49 12.22 2.79 -1.96
N SER A 50 11.45 2.70 -0.90
CA SER A 50 10.56 1.56 -0.67
C SER A 50 9.56 1.39 -1.83
N ASP A 51 9.57 0.20 -2.42
CA ASP A 51 8.58 -0.25 -3.40
C ASP A 51 7.71 -1.30 -2.73
N TRP A 52 6.39 -1.21 -2.85
CA TRP A 52 5.47 -2.20 -2.33
C TRP A 52 4.67 -2.83 -3.45
N ASP A 53 4.54 -4.15 -3.40
CA ASP A 53 3.62 -4.91 -4.23
C ASP A 53 2.34 -5.14 -3.44
N VAL A 54 1.20 -4.90 -4.09
CA VAL A 54 -0.13 -5.18 -3.54
C VAL A 54 -0.71 -6.36 -4.29
N THR A 55 -0.89 -7.48 -3.60
CA THR A 55 -1.49 -8.70 -4.14
C THR A 55 -2.82 -8.98 -3.46
N SER A 56 -3.76 -9.55 -4.20
CA SER A 56 -5.01 -10.07 -3.65
C SER A 56 -4.72 -11.38 -2.93
N SER A 57 -5.17 -11.50 -1.68
CA SER A 57 -4.99 -12.72 -0.89
C SER A 57 -5.97 -13.82 -1.30
N GLU A 58 -7.00 -13.51 -2.08
CA GLU A 58 -8.01 -14.47 -2.54
C GLU A 58 -7.51 -15.34 -3.68
N ASP A 59 -6.79 -14.74 -4.63
CA ASP A 59 -6.36 -15.37 -5.89
C ASP A 59 -4.86 -15.21 -6.18
N GLY A 60 -4.11 -14.54 -5.28
CA GLY A 60 -2.68 -14.26 -5.45
C GLY A 60 -2.36 -13.24 -6.54
N ARG A 61 -3.38 -12.60 -7.13
CA ARG A 61 -3.20 -11.71 -8.28
C ARG A 61 -2.56 -10.40 -7.84
N LEU A 62 -1.53 -9.97 -8.57
CA LEU A 62 -0.96 -8.64 -8.43
C LEU A 62 -1.99 -7.57 -8.84
N VAL A 63 -2.32 -6.69 -7.88
CA VAL A 63 -3.26 -5.58 -8.05
C VAL A 63 -2.52 -4.33 -8.51
N GLY A 64 -1.30 -4.10 -8.02
CA GLY A 64 -0.49 -2.97 -8.41
C GLY A 64 0.73 -2.78 -7.52
N HIS A 65 1.37 -1.63 -7.72
CA HIS A 65 2.58 -1.24 -7.04
C HIS A 65 2.42 0.13 -6.41
N VAL A 66 3.06 0.33 -5.26
CA VAL A 66 3.25 1.63 -4.62
C VAL A 66 4.74 1.91 -4.54
N HIS A 67 5.17 3.11 -4.92
CA HIS A 67 6.57 3.53 -4.89
C HIS A 67 6.71 4.77 -4.04
N LEU A 68 7.61 4.73 -3.06
CA LEU A 68 7.99 5.90 -2.27
C LEU A 68 8.82 6.85 -3.13
N LEU A 69 8.28 8.04 -3.43
CA LEU A 69 9.01 9.09 -4.15
C LEU A 69 9.96 9.88 -3.23
N GLY A 70 9.79 9.77 -1.91
CA GLY A 70 10.59 10.43 -0.88
C GLY A 70 9.81 11.51 -0.12
N ALA A 71 10.39 11.98 0.99
CA ALA A 71 9.89 13.10 1.77
C ALA A 71 10.18 14.41 1.01
N GLY A 72 9.23 14.87 0.18
CA GLY A 72 9.37 16.14 -0.53
C GLY A 72 9.42 17.34 0.41
N MET A 73 8.85 17.21 1.61
CA MET A 73 8.92 18.16 2.73
C MET A 73 9.06 17.39 4.06
N PRO A 74 9.66 17.98 5.11
CA PRO A 74 9.64 17.39 6.45
C PRO A 74 8.18 17.14 6.88
N GLY A 75 7.82 15.88 7.10
CA GLY A 75 6.46 15.47 7.49
C GLY A 75 5.48 15.15 6.37
N ALA A 76 5.90 15.16 5.09
CA ALA A 76 5.04 14.75 3.97
C ALA A 76 5.76 13.76 3.06
N THR A 77 5.48 12.47 3.26
CA THR A 77 5.97 11.37 2.44
C THR A 77 5.07 11.22 1.21
N THR A 78 5.62 11.30 0.00
CA THR A 78 4.80 11.12 -1.22
C THR A 78 4.97 9.72 -1.80
N TYR A 79 3.86 9.06 -2.07
CA TYR A 79 3.79 7.73 -2.68
C TYR A 79 3.18 7.84 -4.07
N ARG A 80 3.72 7.10 -5.03
CA ARG A 80 3.15 6.93 -6.35
C ARG A 80 2.56 5.53 -6.45
N PHE A 81 1.29 5.40 -6.77
CA PHE A 81 0.65 4.11 -7.01
C PHE A 81 0.41 3.87 -8.50
N LYS A 82 0.44 2.62 -8.94
CA LYS A 82 0.10 2.19 -10.31
C LYS A 82 -0.56 0.82 -10.29
N LYS A 83 -1.74 0.69 -10.91
CA LYS A 83 -2.41 -0.62 -11.05
C LYS A 83 -1.65 -1.52 -12.02
N ALA A 84 -1.58 -2.80 -11.70
CA ALA A 84 -0.99 -3.81 -12.56
C ALA A 84 -1.77 -3.92 -13.87
N GLY A 85 -1.05 -4.11 -14.99
CA GLY A 85 -1.64 -4.25 -16.32
C GLY A 85 -2.21 -2.98 -16.95
N ALA A 86 -2.12 -1.82 -16.29
CA ALA A 86 -2.69 -0.58 -16.80
C ALA A 86 -1.62 0.41 -17.29
N ILE A 87 -1.93 1.07 -18.41
CA ILE A 87 -1.04 2.05 -19.06
C ILE A 87 -1.11 3.42 -18.35
N PHE A 88 -2.30 3.83 -17.86
CA PHE A 88 -2.52 5.17 -17.29
C PHE A 88 -3.18 5.20 -15.90
N SER A 89 -3.57 4.07 -15.30
CA SER A 89 -4.21 4.11 -13.97
C SER A 89 -3.17 4.08 -12.85
N GLY A 90 -2.64 5.25 -12.56
CA GLY A 90 -1.77 5.52 -11.42
C GLY A 90 -1.92 6.97 -10.96
N GLY A 91 -1.32 7.29 -9.83
CA GLY A 91 -1.43 8.62 -9.22
C GLY A 91 -0.42 8.81 -8.10
N LYS A 92 -0.57 9.91 -7.35
CA LYS A 92 0.23 10.20 -6.17
C LYS A 92 -0.68 10.38 -4.95
N GLN A 93 -0.20 9.95 -3.79
CA GLN A 93 -0.83 10.14 -2.49
C GLN A 93 0.22 10.59 -1.48
N MET A 94 -0.21 11.25 -0.41
CA MET A 94 0.67 11.74 0.65
C MET A 94 0.83 10.75 1.81
N ASP A 95 0.30 9.54 1.63
CA ASP A 95 0.21 8.51 2.65
C ASP A 95 0.14 7.13 1.98
N LEU A 96 0.78 6.13 2.61
CA LEU A 96 0.88 4.77 2.09
C LEU A 96 -0.50 4.10 2.07
N TRP A 97 -1.33 4.30 3.10
CA TRP A 97 -2.66 3.69 3.15
C TRP A 97 -3.54 4.20 2.03
N ASN A 98 -3.54 5.51 1.79
CA ASN A 98 -4.28 6.12 0.69
C ASN A 98 -3.76 5.64 -0.68
N ALA A 99 -2.45 5.44 -0.81
CA ALA A 99 -1.85 4.89 -2.04
C ALA A 99 -2.31 3.46 -2.31
N VAL A 100 -2.31 2.60 -1.28
CA VAL A 100 -2.82 1.22 -1.36
C VAL A 100 -4.32 1.24 -1.64
N GLN A 101 -5.11 2.04 -0.92
CA GLN A 101 -6.55 2.18 -1.13
C GLN A 101 -6.90 2.62 -2.56
N SER A 102 -6.03 3.40 -3.21
CA SER A 102 -6.19 3.82 -4.62
C SER A 102 -6.03 2.67 -5.63
N LEU A 103 -5.41 1.57 -5.22
CA LEU A 103 -5.28 0.35 -6.01
C LEU A 103 -6.51 -0.56 -5.87
N LEU A 104 -7.16 -0.53 -4.71
CA LEU A 104 -8.29 -1.41 -4.38
C LEU A 104 -9.55 -1.04 -5.18
N GLN A 105 -10.43 -2.02 -5.40
CA GLN A 105 -11.72 -1.87 -6.07
C GLN A 105 -12.85 -2.14 -5.10
#